data_AF-A0A8C5CH76-F1
#
_entry.id   AF-A0A8C5CH76-F1
#
_cell.length_a   1.000
_cell.length_b   1.000
_cell.length_c   1.000
_cell.angle_alpha   90.00
_cell.angle_beta   90.00
_cell.angle_gamma   90.00
#
_symmetry.space_group_name_H-M   'P 1'
#
loop_
_entity.id
_entity.type
_entity.pdbx_description
1 polymer ?
#
loop_
_entity_poly.entity_id
_entity_poly.type
_entity_poly.pdbx_seq_one_letter_code
_entity_poly.pdbx_strand_id
1 'polypeptide(L)'
;MALREPKKDNSSRMNLNNEVVLMRKEVSRVRGLLIRKLTRQIAALKKKKGKENEVQKNQRRAERMVEEIHEMKALKPDVVGSAFIHSCSFTQGWTLPCSPVHQAQTLSLHLG
;
A
#
# COMPACT_ATOMS: atom_id res chain seq x y z
N MET A 1 -29.23 -26.21 -32.16
CA MET A 1 -29.31 -24.86 -31.55
C MET A 1 -28.00 -24.63 -30.82
N ALA A 2 -27.05 -23.90 -31.41
CA ALA A 2 -25.74 -23.67 -30.79
C ALA A 2 -25.87 -22.56 -29.74
N LEU A 3 -25.65 -22.88 -28.47
CA LEU A 3 -25.54 -21.90 -27.39
C LEU A 3 -24.29 -21.06 -27.64
N ARG A 4 -24.48 -19.76 -27.90
CA ARG A 4 -23.37 -18.80 -27.95
C ARG A 4 -22.81 -18.65 -26.54
N GLU A 5 -21.54 -18.97 -26.38
CA GLU A 5 -20.74 -18.62 -25.19
C GLU A 5 -20.86 -17.10 -24.93
N PRO A 6 -21.15 -16.67 -23.69
CA PRO A 6 -21.24 -15.25 -23.37
C PRO A 6 -19.86 -14.59 -23.56
N LYS A 7 -19.80 -13.54 -24.38
CA LYS A 7 -18.57 -12.76 -24.55
C LYS A 7 -18.19 -12.13 -23.21
N LYS A 8 -16.99 -12.48 -22.73
CA LYS A 8 -16.39 -11.89 -21.54
C LYS A 8 -15.98 -10.46 -21.89
N ASP A 9 -16.75 -9.48 -21.42
CA ASP A 9 -16.53 -8.07 -21.71
C ASP A 9 -15.26 -7.56 -20.99
N ASN A 10 -14.12 -7.72 -21.66
CA ASN A 10 -12.82 -7.27 -21.13
C ASN A 10 -12.74 -5.74 -20.94
N SER A 11 -13.63 -4.98 -21.59
CA SER A 11 -13.67 -3.51 -21.52
C SER A 11 -14.00 -2.99 -20.12
N SER A 12 -15.00 -3.58 -19.44
CA SER A 12 -15.40 -3.17 -18.08
C SER A 12 -14.30 -3.46 -17.05
N ARG A 13 -13.64 -4.62 -17.18
CA ARG A 13 -12.50 -5.02 -16.33
C ARG A 13 -11.30 -4.10 -16.52
N MET A 14 -10.99 -3.70 -17.75
CA MET A 14 -9.90 -2.75 -18.02
C MET A 14 -10.22 -1.35 -17.49
N ASN A 15 -11.47 -0.92 -17.54
CA ASN A 15 -11.88 0.37 -16.98
C ASN A 15 -11.72 0.41 -15.45
N LEU A 16 -12.18 -0.63 -14.74
CA LEU A 16 -11.99 -0.75 -13.28
C LEU A 16 -10.50 -0.78 -12.90
N ASN A 17 -9.69 -1.50 -13.66
CA ASN A 17 -8.24 -1.53 -13.43
C ASN A 17 -7.62 -0.15 -13.54
N ASN A 18 -8.00 0.65 -14.54
CA ASN A 18 -7.50 2.00 -14.71
C ASN A 18 -7.93 2.92 -13.55
N GLU A 19 -9.18 2.84 -13.10
CA GLU A 19 -9.68 3.58 -11.94
C GLU A 19 -8.91 3.21 -10.66
N VAL A 20 -8.70 1.92 -10.40
CA VAL A 20 -7.89 1.44 -9.26
C VAL A 20 -6.46 1.95 -9.32
N VAL A 21 -5.86 2.02 -10.52
CA VAL A 21 -4.51 2.58 -10.70
C VAL A 21 -4.48 4.09 -10.44
N LEU A 22 -5.51 4.83 -10.85
CA LEU A 22 -5.64 6.26 -10.54
C LEU A 22 -5.83 6.50 -9.04
N MET A 23 -6.65 5.69 -8.37
CA MET A 23 -6.86 5.77 -6.92
C MET A 23 -5.54 5.65 -6.13
N ARG A 24 -4.56 4.86 -6.59
CA ARG A 24 -3.24 4.74 -5.93
C ARG A 24 -2.50 6.07 -5.85
N LYS A 25 -2.54 6.85 -6.93
CA LYS A 25 -1.87 8.15 -7.01
C LYS A 25 -2.53 9.12 -6.02
N GLU A 26 -3.86 9.14 -5.97
CA GLU A 26 -4.62 9.98 -5.04
C GLU A 26 -4.41 9.55 -3.58
N VAL A 27 -4.42 8.25 -3.25
CA VAL A 27 -4.12 7.76 -1.89
C VAL A 27 -2.72 8.17 -1.45
N SER A 28 -1.72 8.03 -2.32
CA SER A 28 -0.35 8.44 -2.04
C SER A 28 -0.24 9.96 -1.82
N ARG A 29 -0.95 10.74 -2.63
CA ARG A 29 -1.03 12.20 -2.51
C ARG A 29 -1.68 12.62 -1.19
N VAL A 30 -2.83 12.04 -0.85
CA VAL A 30 -3.58 12.33 0.39
C VAL A 30 -2.74 11.97 1.62
N ARG A 31 -2.08 10.82 1.61
CA ARG A 31 -1.13 10.42 2.68
C ARG A 31 -0.04 11.47 2.89
N GLY A 32 0.57 11.97 1.80
CA GLY A 32 1.53 13.08 1.88
C GLY A 32 0.93 14.39 2.38
N LEU A 33 -0.33 14.69 2.08
CA LEU A 33 -1.03 15.87 2.60
C LEU A 33 -1.31 15.76 4.11
N LEU A 34 -1.68 14.58 4.59
CA LEU A 34 -1.91 14.31 6.00
C LEU A 34 -0.62 14.44 6.82
N ILE A 35 0.49 13.85 6.37
CA ILE A 35 1.81 14.01 7.03
C ILE A 35 2.18 15.50 7.14
N ARG A 36 1.97 16.27 6.06
CA ARG A 36 2.22 17.72 6.06
C ARG A 36 1.32 18.46 7.04
N LYS A 37 0.04 18.10 7.15
CA LYS A 37 -0.91 18.70 8.11
C LYS A 37 -0.46 18.45 9.56
N LEU A 38 -0.14 17.20 9.89
CA LEU A 38 0.33 16.81 11.22
C LEU A 38 1.66 17.51 11.57
N THR A 39 2.59 17.58 10.62
CA THR A 39 3.87 18.29 10.79
C THR A 39 3.68 19.78 11.10
N ARG A 40 2.76 20.46 10.40
CA ARG A 40 2.43 21.86 10.70
C ARG A 40 1.81 22.03 12.07
N GLN A 41 0.94 21.11 12.50
CA GLN A 41 0.33 21.13 13.83
C GLN A 41 1.38 20.93 14.94
N ILE A 42 2.34 20.02 14.76
CA ILE A 42 3.48 19.85 15.67
C ILE A 42 4.28 21.16 15.77
N ALA A 43 4.62 21.77 14.63
CA ALA A 43 5.36 23.04 14.63
C ALA A 43 4.59 24.16 15.35
N ALA A 44 3.26 24.22 15.19
CA ALA A 44 2.41 25.17 15.91
C ALA A 44 2.38 24.90 17.42
N LEU A 45 2.27 23.64 17.84
CA LEU A 45 2.29 23.24 19.26
C LEU A 45 3.63 23.59 19.92
N LYS A 46 4.76 23.34 19.24
CA LYS A 46 6.10 23.67 19.75
C LYS A 46 6.36 25.17 19.87
N LYS A 47 5.65 26.01 19.11
CA LYS A 47 5.77 27.48 19.17
C LYS A 47 4.91 28.12 20.26
N LYS A 48 3.92 27.40 20.80
CA LYS A 48 3.05 27.92 21.87
C LYS A 48 3.86 28.08 23.15
N LYS A 49 3.95 29.32 23.64
CA LYS A 49 4.50 29.66 24.95
C LYS A 49 3.33 29.92 25.92
N GLY A 50 3.42 29.44 27.15
CA GLY A 50 2.34 29.54 28.14
C GLY A 50 2.76 28.99 29.50
N LYS A 51 1.80 28.70 30.39
CA LYS A 51 2.09 28.05 31.68
C LYS A 51 2.78 26.70 31.44
N GLU A 52 3.76 26.37 32.27
CA GLU A 52 4.58 25.15 32.15
C GLU A 52 3.74 23.88 31.96
N ASN A 53 2.66 23.73 32.73
CA ASN A 53 1.74 22.59 32.61
C ASN A 53 1.08 22.47 31.23
N GLU A 54 0.76 23.58 30.58
CA GLU A 54 0.16 23.60 29.24
C GLU A 54 1.20 23.32 28.15
N VAL A 55 2.43 23.79 28.35
CA VAL A 55 3.57 23.46 27.47
C VAL A 55 3.84 21.96 27.50
N GLN A 56 3.88 21.34 28.68
CA GLN A 56 4.09 19.89 28.83
C GLN A 56 2.98 19.06 28.17
N LYS A 57 1.70 19.46 28.32
CA LYS A 57 0.58 18.80 27.62
C LYS A 57 0.71 18.91 26.11
N ASN A 58 1.09 20.08 25.60
CA ASN A 58 1.31 20.31 24.18
C ASN A 58 2.48 19.48 23.63
N GLN A 59 3.54 19.34 24.41
CA GLN A 59 4.71 18.53 24.06
C GLN A 59 4.34 17.04 23.94
N ARG A 60 3.63 16.49 24.94
CA ARG A 60 3.09 15.12 24.86
C ARG A 60 2.17 14.91 23.66
N ARG A 61 1.36 15.92 23.32
CA ARG A 61 0.51 15.85 22.12
C ARG A 61 1.33 15.84 20.84
N ALA A 62 2.39 16.65 20.77
CA ALA A 62 3.29 16.68 19.63
C ALA A 62 4.02 15.33 19.45
N GLU A 63 4.41 14.67 20.54
CA GLU A 63 5.04 13.35 20.53
C GLU A 63 4.11 12.28 19.94
N ARG A 64 2.87 12.19 20.40
CA ARG A 64 1.86 11.28 19.81
C ARG A 64 1.67 11.50 18.32
N MET A 65 1.64 12.76 17.89
CA MET A 65 1.50 13.09 16.46
C MET A 65 2.75 12.69 15.64
N VAL A 66 3.93 12.65 16.25
CA VAL A 66 5.15 12.15 15.60
C VAL A 66 5.07 10.63 15.42
N GLU A 67 4.55 9.92 16.42
CA GLU A 67 4.29 8.46 16.34
C GLU A 67 3.31 8.14 15.21
N GLU A 68 2.18 8.85 15.14
CA GLU A 68 1.22 8.72 14.03
C GLU A 68 1.89 8.95 12.67
N ILE A 69 2.75 9.98 12.53
CA ILE A 69 3.51 10.22 11.29
C ILE A 69 4.45 9.04 10.99
N HIS A 70 5.08 8.45 11.99
CA HIS A 70 6.00 7.32 11.80
C HIS A 70 5.25 6.09 11.28
N GLU A 71 4.11 5.75 11.89
CA GLU A 71 3.22 4.69 11.42
C GLU A 71 2.73 4.98 10.00
N MET A 72 2.25 6.20 9.76
CA MET A 72 1.85 6.66 8.44
C MET A 72 2.99 6.68 7.43
N LYS A 73 4.27 6.64 7.80
CA LYS A 73 5.40 6.49 6.85
C LYS A 73 5.78 5.03 6.65
N ALA A 74 5.60 4.18 7.67
CA ALA A 74 5.89 2.76 7.63
C ALA A 74 4.90 1.95 6.76
N LEU A 75 3.68 2.44 6.52
CA LEU A 75 2.73 1.76 5.64
C LEU A 75 3.34 1.54 4.25
N LYS A 76 3.33 0.30 3.75
CA LYS A 76 3.78 0.00 2.39
C LYS A 76 2.85 0.68 1.38
N PRO A 77 3.37 1.25 0.27
CA PRO A 77 2.50 1.66 -0.83
C PRO A 77 1.69 0.46 -1.27
N ASP A 78 0.40 0.66 -1.51
CA ASP A 78 -0.54 -0.42 -1.78
C ASP A 78 -0.03 -1.31 -2.94
N VAL A 79 0.45 -2.51 -2.60
CA VAL A 79 1.09 -3.47 -3.53
C VAL A 79 0.03 -4.27 -4.30
N VAL A 80 -1.27 -4.06 -4.04
CA VAL A 80 -2.38 -4.90 -4.56
C VAL A 80 -2.72 -4.58 -6.03
N GLY A 81 -1.73 -4.37 -6.90
CA GLY A 81 -1.95 -3.86 -8.27
C GLY A 81 -1.57 -4.78 -9.41
N SER A 82 -0.50 -5.55 -9.28
CA SER A 82 -0.14 -6.53 -10.32
C SER A 82 -0.82 -7.87 -10.05
N ALA A 83 -0.79 -8.34 -8.80
CA ALA A 83 -1.38 -9.62 -8.43
C ALA A 83 -2.90 -9.64 -8.68
N PHE A 84 -3.66 -8.62 -8.27
CA PHE A 84 -5.13 -8.59 -8.46
C PHE A 84 -5.55 -8.51 -9.93
N ILE A 85 -4.81 -7.77 -10.76
CA ILE A 85 -5.08 -7.66 -12.21
C ILE A 85 -4.79 -9.01 -12.92
N HIS A 86 -3.80 -9.76 -12.43
CA HIS A 86 -3.46 -11.09 -12.93
C HIS A 86 -4.27 -12.23 -12.28
N SER A 87 -4.85 -12.04 -11.08
CA SER A 87 -5.43 -13.10 -10.25
C SER A 87 -6.95 -13.19 -10.29
N CYS A 88 -7.62 -12.74 -11.35
CA CYS A 88 -8.90 -13.35 -11.74
C CYS A 88 -8.69 -14.76 -12.33
N SER A 89 -8.00 -15.57 -11.54
CA SER A 89 -7.89 -17.02 -11.50
C SER A 89 -7.68 -17.35 -10.01
N PHE A 90 -8.55 -16.81 -9.14
CA PHE A 90 -8.54 -17.06 -7.70
C PHE A 90 -9.18 -18.43 -7.45
N THR A 91 -8.42 -19.49 -7.70
CA THR A 91 -8.64 -20.78 -7.05
C THR A 91 -7.78 -20.81 -5.80
N GLN A 92 -8.46 -20.83 -4.66
CA GLN A 92 -8.05 -21.15 -3.29
C GLN A 92 -6.55 -21.33 -2.98
N GLY A 93 -6.12 -20.66 -1.91
CA GLY A 93 -4.96 -21.05 -1.12
C GLY A 93 -4.08 -19.87 -0.78
N TRP A 94 -4.23 -19.34 0.44
CA TRP A 94 -3.26 -18.42 1.01
C TRP A 94 -1.89 -19.11 1.12
N THR A 95 -0.93 -18.77 0.27
CA THR A 95 0.49 -18.98 0.57
C THR A 95 1.30 -17.75 0.16
N LEU A 96 2.08 -17.27 1.12
CA LEU A 96 3.04 -16.17 1.02
C LEU A 96 4.20 -16.52 0.05
N PRO A 97 4.96 -15.52 -0.44
CA PRO A 97 5.81 -15.69 -1.62
C PRO A 97 7.16 -16.34 -1.29
N CYS A 98 7.51 -17.43 -1.98
CA CYS A 98 8.88 -17.92 -2.02
C CYS A 98 9.71 -17.09 -3.00
N SER A 99 10.81 -16.53 -2.48
CA SER A 99 11.88 -15.82 -3.19
C SER A 99 12.54 -16.68 -4.28
N PRO A 100 13.02 -16.09 -5.41
CA PRO A 100 13.72 -16.83 -6.46
C PRO A 100 15.20 -16.95 -6.11
N VAL A 101 15.58 -17.98 -5.34
CA VAL A 101 16.98 -18.40 -5.22
C VAL A 101 17.03 -19.93 -5.28
N HIS A 102 17.22 -20.45 -6.51
CA HIS A 102 17.85 -21.72 -6.87
C HIS A 102 17.33 -22.20 -8.23
N GLN A 103 17.86 -21.63 -9.31
CA GLN A 103 18.15 -22.41 -10.51
C GLN A 103 19.66 -22.65 -10.51
N ALA A 104 20.08 -23.68 -9.79
CA ALA A 104 21.39 -24.26 -9.97
C ALA A 104 21.28 -25.75 -9.65
N GLN A 105 21.72 -26.56 -10.61
CA GLN A 105 22.01 -27.99 -10.52
C GLN A 105 20.82 -28.96 -10.69
N THR A 106 20.48 -29.24 -11.95
CA THR A 106 20.10 -30.59 -12.41
C THR A 106 20.49 -30.77 -13.88
N LEU A 107 21.79 -30.72 -14.18
CA LEU A 107 22.34 -31.29 -15.41
C LEU A 107 23.54 -32.17 -15.04
N SER A 108 23.27 -33.40 -14.66
CA SER A 108 24.18 -34.55 -14.74
C SER A 108 23.38 -35.79 -14.38
N LEU A 109 23.15 -36.66 -15.37
CA LEU A 109 22.89 -38.11 -15.32
C LEU A 109 22.01 -38.48 -16.52
N HIS A 110 22.61 -38.58 -17.70
CA HIS A 110 22.18 -39.42 -18.83
C HIS A 110 23.41 -39.78 -19.68
N LEU A 111 24.41 -40.38 -19.03
CA LEU A 111 25.40 -41.25 -19.66
C LEU A 111 25.87 -42.24 -18.61
N GLY A 112 25.36 -43.46 -18.74
CA GLY A 112 25.61 -44.64 -17.94
C GLY A 112 24.83 -45.77 -18.58
#